data_AF-A0A517PVE6-F1
#
_entry.id   AF-A0A517PVE6-F1
#
_cell.length_a   1.000
_cell.length_b   1.000
_cell.length_c   1.000
_cell.angle_alpha   90.00
_cell.angle_beta   90.00
_cell.angle_gamma   90.00
#
_symmetry.space_group_name_H-M   'P 1'
#
loop_
_entity.id
_entity.type
_entity.pdbx_description
1 polymer ?
#
loop_
_entity_poly.entity_id
_entity_poly.type
_entity_poly.pdbx_seq_one_letter_code
_entity_poly.pdbx_strand_id
1 'polypeptide(L)'
;MTNGLMSGLCLLAVLSLTSVTLSAPPESPASEQPATNRKQVEELIRQLDDNQRMVRQRAELALVELGKPVLNLLPAPELVSSPSVREALQRIRLQIEKQAARESINASQVNLQGHYSLQQILQTIMKQTDNQLDWTRLSESQLNQQIDVRFIATPFWQAVDEVTHKVPVTYQINGPRDQIHFEPRAASESKTASDPAVCYDGPFRITADRLQTRPLAGSENQDLLRITFRIQVEPRLRPLFLSYAARRLQAAGTTGTRLPPYNPGAKYELPLGEGGKNLNFTMQWILERGQHPQAVRVHGNLEMELAAETLPITFRDLSTSQGAVRRRGNVSVELVDVERKQLPDSQDLNVRIALSYDYGGPAFESHRTWIYHNRAYLEDAQGKKFWLEGSSQTTLESTGKIGVLYRFTGLPTTARPDQFTYLAPTLITAAPIELRFENLELPPQK
;
A
#
# COMPACT_ATOMS: atom_id res chain seq x y z
N MET A 1 55.65 -68.79 27.40
CA MET A 1 57.02 -68.97 27.90
C MET A 1 57.66 -67.59 28.01
N THR A 2 57.91 -67.19 29.25
CA THR A 2 59.02 -66.33 29.73
C THR A 2 59.58 -65.25 28.80
N ASN A 3 59.28 -64.01 29.18
CA ASN A 3 60.17 -62.85 29.33
C ASN A 3 61.62 -62.96 28.83
N GLY A 4 62.03 -61.94 28.07
CA GLY A 4 63.42 -61.51 27.93
C GLY A 4 63.50 -59.99 28.01
N LEU A 5 63.83 -59.46 29.20
CA LEU A 5 64.29 -58.10 29.41
C LEU A 5 65.78 -58.02 29.02
N MET A 6 66.18 -57.01 28.23
CA MET A 6 67.49 -56.38 28.42
C MET A 6 67.47 -54.89 28.06
N SER A 7 67.89 -54.10 29.03
CA SER A 7 68.17 -52.67 28.99
C SER A 7 69.32 -52.31 28.05
N GLY A 8 69.27 -51.11 27.48
CA GLY A 8 70.40 -50.47 26.80
C GLY A 8 70.11 -49.01 26.48
N LEU A 9 70.83 -48.12 27.15
CA LEU A 9 70.63 -46.67 27.28
C LEU A 9 70.86 -45.84 25.99
N CYS A 10 70.05 -44.77 25.89
CA CYS A 10 70.35 -43.40 25.44
C CYS A 10 70.99 -43.10 24.08
N LEU A 11 70.20 -42.49 23.19
CA LEU A 11 70.64 -41.31 22.42
C LEU A 11 69.53 -40.25 22.40
N LEU A 12 69.84 -39.06 22.93
CA LEU A 12 69.00 -37.86 22.90
C LEU A 12 68.88 -37.34 21.46
N ALA A 13 67.65 -37.25 20.94
CA ALA A 13 67.33 -36.45 19.77
C ALA A 13 66.21 -35.46 20.14
N VAL A 14 66.58 -34.17 20.16
CA VAL A 14 65.68 -33.04 20.36
C VAL A 14 64.83 -32.90 19.09
N LEU A 15 63.55 -33.24 19.17
CA LEU A 15 62.55 -32.97 18.13
C LEU A 15 61.56 -31.94 18.69
N SER A 16 61.70 -30.73 18.18
CA SER A 16 60.82 -29.58 18.39
C SER A 16 59.39 -29.90 17.94
N LEU A 17 58.46 -29.93 18.91
CA LEU A 17 57.03 -29.95 18.67
C LEU A 17 56.58 -28.59 18.14
N THR A 18 56.33 -28.49 16.83
CA THR A 18 55.52 -27.41 16.26
C THR A 18 54.05 -27.71 16.52
N SER A 19 53.45 -26.99 17.45
CA SER A 19 52.01 -27.02 17.71
C SER A 19 51.26 -26.51 16.48
N VAL A 20 50.60 -27.41 15.75
CA VAL A 20 49.60 -27.05 14.73
C VAL A 20 48.33 -26.64 15.48
N THR A 21 48.13 -25.34 15.66
CA THR A 21 46.86 -24.79 16.13
C THR A 21 45.84 -24.88 15.01
N LEU A 22 44.88 -25.80 15.17
CA LEU A 22 43.66 -25.88 14.36
C LEU A 22 42.88 -24.55 14.52
N SER A 23 43.04 -23.65 13.55
CA SER A 23 42.27 -22.41 13.51
C SER A 23 40.86 -22.73 13.01
N ALA A 24 39.87 -22.42 13.84
CA ALA A 24 38.47 -22.42 13.46
C ALA A 24 38.27 -21.52 12.21
N PRO A 25 37.39 -21.90 11.26
CA PRO A 25 37.08 -21.04 10.13
C PRO A 25 36.56 -19.69 10.63
N PRO A 26 36.94 -18.56 10.00
CA PRO A 26 36.46 -17.26 10.42
C PRO A 26 34.94 -17.25 10.29
N GLU A 27 34.26 -16.98 11.40
CA GLU A 27 32.86 -16.59 11.41
C GLU A 27 32.70 -15.44 10.42
N SER A 28 31.95 -15.70 9.34
CA SER A 28 31.42 -14.65 8.49
C SER A 28 30.72 -13.64 9.41
N PRO A 29 31.05 -12.34 9.34
CA PRO A 29 30.33 -11.36 10.12
C PRO A 29 28.86 -11.41 9.70
N ALA A 30 28.03 -11.78 10.66
CA ALA A 30 26.60 -11.65 10.57
C ALA A 30 26.29 -10.22 10.11
N SER A 31 25.40 -10.14 9.13
CA SER A 31 24.84 -8.92 8.57
C SER A 31 24.28 -8.00 9.66
N GLU A 32 25.10 -7.09 10.17
CA GLU A 32 24.66 -5.87 10.84
C GLU A 32 24.22 -4.88 9.77
N GLN A 33 22.93 -4.87 9.43
CA GLN A 33 22.29 -3.63 8.98
C GLN A 33 22.10 -2.75 10.23
N PRO A 34 22.51 -1.47 10.20
CA PRO A 34 22.81 -0.75 11.43
C PRO A 34 21.52 -0.30 12.13
N ALA A 35 21.46 -0.55 13.43
CA ALA A 35 20.86 0.43 14.33
C ALA A 35 21.63 1.73 14.10
N THR A 36 21.03 2.70 13.42
CA THR A 36 21.62 4.01 13.14
C THR A 36 22.39 4.52 14.36
N ASN A 37 23.71 4.65 14.25
CA ASN A 37 24.57 4.94 15.38
C ASN A 37 24.27 6.36 15.88
N ARG A 38 23.62 6.49 17.03
CA ARG A 38 23.21 7.78 17.63
C ARG A 38 24.35 8.81 17.66
N LYS A 39 25.58 8.36 17.92
CA LYS A 39 26.78 9.22 17.94
C LYS A 39 27.08 9.83 16.56
N GLN A 40 26.87 9.07 15.49
CA GLN A 40 27.03 9.56 14.12
C GLN A 40 26.01 10.65 13.82
N VAL A 41 24.75 10.46 14.22
CA VAL A 41 23.68 11.46 14.01
C VAL A 41 23.95 12.75 14.78
N GLU A 42 24.36 12.65 16.05
CA GLU A 42 24.73 13.80 16.88
C GLU A 42 25.89 14.61 16.27
N GLU A 43 26.89 13.93 15.72
CA GLU A 43 28.02 14.58 15.04
C GLU A 43 27.59 15.29 13.75
N LEU A 44 26.75 14.64 12.93
CA LEU A 44 26.23 15.26 11.71
C LEU A 44 25.37 16.49 12.03
N ILE A 45 24.57 16.46 13.11
CA ILE A 45 23.79 17.63 13.55
C ILE A 45 24.73 18.78 13.93
N ARG A 46 25.83 18.50 14.64
CA ARG A 46 26.84 19.51 14.97
C ARG A 46 27.46 20.14 13.72
N GLN A 47 27.72 19.33 12.69
CA GLN A 47 28.26 19.79 11.41
C GLN A 47 27.30 20.65 10.58
N LEU A 48 25.99 20.64 10.88
CA LEU A 48 25.03 21.55 10.24
C LEU A 48 25.26 23.01 10.62
N ASP A 49 25.93 23.28 11.74
CA ASP A 49 26.28 24.64 12.19
C ASP A 49 27.72 25.05 11.83
N ASP A 50 28.43 24.23 11.06
CA ASP A 50 29.82 24.51 10.68
C ASP A 50 29.92 25.77 9.81
N ASN A 51 31.01 26.54 9.94
CA ASN A 51 31.23 27.77 9.17
C ASN A 51 31.40 27.50 7.66
N GLN A 52 31.85 26.31 7.27
CA GLN A 52 32.05 25.93 5.88
C GLN A 52 30.77 25.37 5.25
N ARG A 53 30.31 26.02 4.16
CA ARG A 53 29.13 25.58 3.40
C ARG A 53 29.21 24.12 2.97
N MET A 54 30.39 23.65 2.55
CA MET A 54 30.60 22.27 2.11
C MET A 54 30.39 21.24 3.22
N VAL A 55 30.79 21.57 4.46
CA VAL A 55 30.60 20.68 5.63
C VAL A 55 29.11 20.57 5.93
N ARG A 56 28.40 21.69 5.98
CA ARG A 56 26.94 21.71 6.21
C ARG A 56 26.18 20.89 5.17
N GLN A 57 26.51 21.06 3.89
CA GLN A 57 25.84 20.31 2.80
C GLN A 57 26.11 18.80 2.85
N ARG A 58 27.34 18.39 3.19
CA ARG A 58 27.66 16.97 3.36
C ARG A 58 26.92 16.36 4.55
N ALA A 59 26.82 17.09 5.66
CA ALA A 59 26.06 16.64 6.82
C ALA A 59 24.56 16.51 6.51
N GLU A 60 23.98 17.46 5.78
CA GLU A 60 22.59 17.40 5.31
C GLU A 60 22.35 16.17 4.43
N LEU A 61 23.19 15.92 3.42
CA LEU A 61 23.08 14.73 2.56
C LEU A 61 23.24 13.42 3.33
N ALA A 62 24.24 13.34 4.22
CA ALA A 62 24.50 12.14 5.02
C ALA A 62 23.33 11.83 5.98
N LEU A 63 22.70 12.84 6.58
CA LEU A 63 21.52 12.64 7.42
C LEU A 63 20.32 12.13 6.61
N VAL A 64 20.16 12.60 5.37
CA VAL A 64 19.08 12.16 4.47
C VAL A 64 19.31 10.72 4.01
N GLU A 65 20.55 10.36 3.66
CA GLU A 65 20.92 9.01 3.22
C GLU A 65 20.67 7.93 4.29
N LEU A 66 20.78 8.28 5.57
CA LEU A 66 20.45 7.39 6.68
C LEU A 66 18.93 7.06 6.78
N GLY A 67 18.07 7.80 6.08
CA GLY A 67 16.66 7.47 5.89
C GLY A 67 15.77 7.58 7.13
N LYS A 68 14.60 6.94 7.09
CA LYS A 68 13.51 7.08 8.08
C LYS A 68 13.94 6.86 9.55
N PRO A 69 14.80 5.89 9.91
CA PRO A 69 15.20 5.67 11.30
C PRO A 69 15.84 6.88 11.99
N VAL A 70 16.50 7.77 11.23
CA VAL A 70 17.10 9.01 11.76
C VAL A 70 16.06 9.97 12.32
N LEU A 71 14.82 9.97 11.84
CA LEU A 71 13.79 10.92 12.28
C LEU A 71 13.54 10.90 13.79
N ASN A 72 13.71 9.75 14.43
CA ASN A 72 13.58 9.55 15.88
C ASN A 72 14.77 10.06 16.69
N LEU A 73 15.91 10.29 16.03
CA LEU A 73 17.16 10.75 16.64
C LEU A 73 17.37 12.25 16.42
N LEU A 74 16.72 12.85 15.42
CA LEU A 74 16.77 14.29 15.17
C LEU A 74 16.02 15.05 16.29
N PRO A 75 16.56 16.17 16.80
CA PRO A 75 15.84 17.05 17.71
C PRO A 75 14.65 17.71 17.00
N ALA A 76 13.64 18.11 17.76
CA ALA A 76 12.56 18.94 17.23
C ALA A 76 13.14 20.30 16.79
N PRO A 77 12.86 20.80 15.56
CA PRO A 77 13.44 22.05 15.07
C PRO A 77 13.19 23.25 15.99
N GLU A 78 12.06 23.28 16.69
CA GLU A 78 11.66 24.35 17.62
C GLU A 78 12.57 24.41 18.86
N LEU A 79 13.21 23.29 19.23
CA LEU A 79 14.11 23.20 20.37
C LEU A 79 15.56 23.58 20.02
N VAL A 80 15.84 23.83 18.74
CA VAL A 80 17.17 24.16 18.24
C VAL A 80 17.33 25.67 18.21
N SER A 81 18.37 26.18 18.89
CA SER A 81 18.64 27.61 19.04
C SER A 81 19.13 28.26 17.75
N SER A 82 20.01 27.59 17.00
CA SER A 82 20.57 28.10 15.75
C SER A 82 19.52 28.13 14.62
N PRO A 83 19.20 29.30 14.04
CA PRO A 83 18.22 29.41 12.94
C PRO A 83 18.61 28.61 11.70
N SER A 84 19.90 28.59 11.34
CA SER A 84 20.41 27.85 10.17
C SER A 84 20.25 26.33 10.36
N VAL A 85 20.55 25.82 11.55
CA VAL A 85 20.38 24.40 11.88
C VAL A 85 18.89 24.04 11.91
N ARG A 86 18.04 24.93 12.45
CA ARG A 86 16.58 24.74 12.44
C ARG A 86 16.04 24.57 11.02
N GLU A 87 16.40 25.47 10.11
CA GLU A 87 16.00 25.37 8.70
C GLU A 87 16.54 24.10 8.02
N ALA A 88 17.80 23.74 8.28
CA ALA A 88 18.40 22.53 7.74
C ALA A 88 17.68 21.27 8.22
N LEU A 89 17.37 21.17 9.52
CA LEU A 89 16.63 20.03 10.08
C LEU A 89 15.21 19.93 9.51
N GLN A 90 14.52 21.05 9.29
CA GLN A 90 13.22 21.05 8.62
C GLN A 90 13.31 20.49 7.20
N ARG A 91 14.34 20.89 6.42
CA ARG A 91 14.58 20.35 5.07
C ARG A 91 14.93 18.85 5.10
N ILE A 92 15.82 18.43 5.99
CA ILE A 92 16.26 17.03 6.13
C ILE A 92 15.06 16.14 6.45
N ARG A 93 14.25 16.50 7.46
CA ARG A 93 13.05 15.74 7.81
C ARG A 93 12.11 15.59 6.62
N LEU A 94 11.82 16.71 5.92
CA LEU A 94 10.97 16.71 4.75
C LEU A 94 11.52 15.82 3.61
N GLN A 95 12.83 15.81 3.39
CA GLN A 95 13.46 14.97 2.37
C GLN A 95 13.37 13.48 2.73
N ILE A 96 13.69 13.13 3.98
CA ILE A 96 13.59 11.75 4.48
C ILE A 96 12.13 11.25 4.42
N GLU A 97 11.16 12.07 4.83
CA GLU A 97 9.74 11.73 4.77
C GLU A 97 9.27 11.51 3.33
N LYS A 98 9.69 12.38 2.39
CA LYS A 98 9.39 12.21 0.95
C LYS A 98 10.04 10.96 0.36
N GLN A 99 11.27 10.65 0.75
CA GLN A 99 11.95 9.43 0.30
C GLN A 99 11.24 8.19 0.84
N ALA A 100 10.95 8.15 2.14
CA ALA A 100 10.22 7.06 2.77
C ALA A 100 8.83 6.87 2.15
N ALA A 101 8.15 7.97 1.78
CA ALA A 101 6.89 7.89 1.06
C ALA A 101 7.04 7.22 -0.31
N ARG A 102 8.06 7.59 -1.10
CA ARG A 102 8.34 6.98 -2.41
C ARG A 102 8.71 5.50 -2.28
N GLU A 103 9.48 5.13 -1.28
CA GLU A 103 9.85 3.74 -1.03
C GLU A 103 8.64 2.92 -0.57
N SER A 104 7.74 3.52 0.22
CA SER A 104 6.54 2.84 0.73
C SER A 104 5.59 2.39 -0.37
N ILE A 105 5.58 3.06 -1.53
CA ILE A 105 4.66 2.79 -2.64
C ILE A 105 5.21 1.80 -3.66
N ASN A 106 6.45 1.31 -3.48
CA ASN A 106 6.98 0.25 -4.33
C ASN A 106 6.23 -1.06 -4.09
N ALA A 107 6.19 -1.95 -5.09
CA ALA A 107 5.65 -3.29 -4.91
C ALA A 107 6.39 -4.01 -3.77
N SER A 108 5.64 -4.67 -2.89
CA SER A 108 6.29 -5.59 -1.95
C SER A 108 6.69 -6.86 -2.70
N GLN A 109 7.81 -7.45 -2.30
CA GLN A 109 8.42 -8.58 -3.00
C GLN A 109 8.41 -9.83 -2.13
N VAL A 110 8.31 -10.98 -2.78
CA VAL A 110 8.32 -12.29 -2.17
C VAL A 110 9.51 -13.08 -2.70
N ASN A 111 10.24 -13.72 -1.78
CA ASN A 111 11.31 -14.67 -2.06
C ASN A 111 10.99 -15.99 -1.36
N LEU A 112 10.70 -17.03 -2.15
CA LEU A 112 10.38 -18.36 -1.66
C LEU A 112 10.58 -19.35 -2.80
N GLN A 113 11.41 -20.37 -2.59
CA GLN A 113 11.65 -21.40 -3.59
C GLN A 113 11.60 -22.78 -2.95
N GLY A 114 10.83 -23.69 -3.54
CA GLY A 114 10.70 -25.06 -3.07
C GLY A 114 9.26 -25.57 -3.11
N HIS A 115 9.03 -26.65 -2.36
CA HIS A 115 7.75 -27.33 -2.24
C HIS A 115 7.18 -27.06 -0.85
N TYR A 116 6.03 -26.40 -0.79
CA TYR A 116 5.42 -25.95 0.46
C TYR A 116 3.91 -26.14 0.46
N SER A 117 3.30 -26.20 1.63
CA SER A 117 1.84 -26.13 1.73
C SER A 117 1.32 -24.74 1.35
N LEU A 118 0.09 -24.66 0.86
CA LEU A 118 -0.60 -23.38 0.61
C LEU A 118 -0.53 -22.46 1.83
N GLN A 119 -0.76 -23.00 3.03
CA GLN A 119 -0.69 -22.23 4.27
C GLN A 119 0.69 -21.61 4.51
N GLN A 120 1.77 -22.39 4.33
CA GLN A 120 3.14 -21.91 4.50
C GLN A 120 3.47 -20.80 3.49
N ILE A 121 2.99 -20.93 2.26
CA ILE A 121 3.18 -19.92 1.21
C ILE A 121 2.45 -18.63 1.59
N LEU A 122 1.16 -18.71 1.95
CA LEU A 122 0.38 -17.52 2.34
C LEU A 122 0.97 -16.83 3.58
N GLN A 123 1.41 -17.59 4.59
CA GLN A 123 2.11 -17.05 5.76
C GLN A 123 3.43 -16.36 5.38
N THR A 124 4.19 -16.93 4.45
CA THR A 124 5.45 -16.33 3.97
C THR A 124 5.19 -15.03 3.21
N ILE A 125 4.18 -15.01 2.32
CA ILE A 125 3.77 -13.81 1.60
C ILE A 125 3.37 -12.72 2.62
N MET A 126 2.48 -13.04 3.57
CA MET A 126 2.04 -12.09 4.60
C MET A 126 3.23 -11.53 5.40
N LYS A 127 4.16 -12.40 5.84
CA LYS A 127 5.34 -12.00 6.62
C LYS A 127 6.31 -11.11 5.86
N GLN A 128 6.56 -11.39 4.58
CA GLN A 128 7.54 -10.63 3.79
C GLN A 128 6.96 -9.32 3.24
N THR A 129 5.64 -9.25 3.07
CA THR A 129 5.01 -8.12 2.37
C THR A 129 4.20 -7.20 3.27
N ASP A 130 3.90 -7.59 4.52
CA ASP A 130 3.01 -6.85 5.43
C ASP A 130 1.56 -6.70 4.92
N ASN A 131 1.22 -7.36 3.81
CA ASN A 131 -0.14 -7.45 3.31
C ASN A 131 -0.94 -8.45 4.16
N GLN A 132 -2.06 -8.00 4.72
CA GLN A 132 -2.92 -8.85 5.54
C GLN A 132 -3.70 -9.82 4.65
N LEU A 133 -3.62 -11.10 4.99
CA LEU A 133 -4.26 -12.20 4.28
C LEU A 133 -5.13 -12.98 5.25
N ASP A 134 -6.35 -13.28 4.84
CA ASP A 134 -7.33 -14.06 5.59
C ASP A 134 -7.72 -15.28 4.77
N TRP A 135 -7.44 -16.45 5.31
CA TRP A 135 -7.75 -17.74 4.70
C TRP A 135 -8.65 -18.60 5.61
N THR A 136 -9.38 -18.00 6.57
CA THR A 136 -10.23 -18.76 7.49
C THR A 136 -11.39 -19.50 6.81
N ARG A 137 -11.72 -19.12 5.56
CA ARG A 137 -12.74 -19.80 4.75
C ARG A 137 -12.23 -21.02 3.99
N LEU A 138 -10.92 -21.28 4.00
CA LEU A 138 -10.34 -22.44 3.35
C LEU A 138 -10.41 -23.67 4.28
N SER A 139 -10.64 -24.84 3.69
CA SER A 139 -10.58 -26.10 4.43
C SER A 139 -9.13 -26.51 4.73
N GLU A 140 -8.94 -27.34 5.74
CA GLU A 140 -7.63 -27.90 6.09
C GLU A 140 -7.00 -28.67 4.92
N SER A 141 -7.80 -29.38 4.13
CA SER A 141 -7.33 -30.07 2.93
C SER A 141 -6.77 -29.12 1.88
N GLN A 142 -7.39 -27.95 1.68
CA GLN A 142 -6.87 -26.93 0.76
C GLN A 142 -5.59 -26.29 1.30
N LEU A 143 -5.54 -26.00 2.60
CA LEU A 143 -4.38 -25.39 3.25
C LEU A 143 -3.14 -26.30 3.23
N ASN A 144 -3.35 -27.61 3.33
CA ASN A 144 -2.28 -28.62 3.30
C ASN A 144 -1.85 -29.04 1.89
N GLN A 145 -2.53 -28.57 0.84
CA GLN A 145 -2.15 -28.85 -0.54
C GLN A 145 -0.73 -28.34 -0.80
N GLN A 146 0.12 -29.22 -1.32
CA GLN A 146 1.50 -28.88 -1.62
C GLN A 146 1.63 -28.26 -3.01
N ILE A 147 2.46 -27.22 -3.10
CA ILE A 147 2.65 -26.40 -4.29
C ILE A 147 4.14 -26.13 -4.46
N ASP A 148 4.66 -26.37 -5.67
CA ASP A 148 5.97 -25.89 -6.06
C ASP A 148 5.92 -24.41 -6.42
N VAL A 149 6.75 -23.60 -5.79
CA VAL A 149 6.86 -22.16 -6.05
C VAL A 149 8.32 -21.76 -6.28
N ARG A 150 8.51 -20.72 -7.10
CA ARG A 150 9.82 -20.10 -7.32
C ARG A 150 9.64 -18.59 -7.44
N PHE A 151 9.54 -17.94 -6.29
CA PHE A 151 9.52 -16.49 -6.17
C PHE A 151 10.93 -15.96 -5.96
N ILE A 152 11.40 -15.10 -6.87
CA ILE A 152 12.69 -14.42 -6.81
C ILE A 152 12.41 -12.94 -7.06
N ALA A 153 12.42 -12.15 -5.98
CA ALA A 153 11.99 -10.75 -5.98
C ALA A 153 10.62 -10.55 -6.65
N THR A 154 9.72 -11.54 -6.54
CA THR A 154 8.43 -11.54 -7.25
C THR A 154 7.46 -10.56 -6.57
N PRO A 155 6.87 -9.59 -7.29
CA PRO A 155 5.87 -8.68 -6.74
C PRO A 155 4.68 -9.43 -6.13
N PHE A 156 4.13 -8.88 -5.04
CA PHE A 156 3.02 -9.46 -4.29
C PHE A 156 1.87 -9.97 -5.17
N TRP A 157 1.35 -9.13 -6.07
CA TRP A 157 0.22 -9.53 -6.90
C TRP A 157 0.53 -10.67 -7.85
N GLN A 158 1.75 -10.72 -8.39
CA GLN A 158 2.19 -11.83 -9.23
C GLN A 158 2.32 -13.13 -8.42
N ALA A 159 2.84 -13.04 -7.19
CA ALA A 159 2.93 -14.20 -6.31
C ALA A 159 1.54 -14.73 -5.92
N VAL A 160 0.60 -13.85 -5.55
CA VAL A 160 -0.79 -14.23 -5.21
C VAL A 160 -1.50 -14.86 -6.40
N ASP A 161 -1.38 -14.28 -7.59
CA ASP A 161 -1.96 -14.84 -8.80
C ASP A 161 -1.31 -16.20 -9.12
N GLU A 162 0.02 -16.33 -9.11
CA GLU A 162 0.68 -17.61 -9.38
C GLU A 162 0.20 -18.73 -8.45
N VAL A 163 0.05 -18.45 -7.14
CA VAL A 163 -0.48 -19.42 -6.18
C VAL A 163 -1.92 -19.80 -6.53
N THR A 164 -2.78 -18.81 -6.77
CA THR A 164 -4.22 -19.05 -7.02
C THR A 164 -4.50 -19.68 -8.39
N HIS A 165 -3.56 -19.66 -9.33
CA HIS A 165 -3.64 -20.46 -10.56
C HIS A 165 -3.27 -21.94 -10.36
N LYS A 166 -2.49 -22.27 -9.32
CA LYS A 166 -2.04 -23.65 -9.03
C LYS A 166 -3.03 -24.44 -8.16
N VAL A 167 -3.94 -23.77 -7.48
CA VAL A 167 -4.93 -24.40 -6.57
C VAL A 167 -6.35 -23.90 -6.83
N PRO A 168 -7.40 -24.67 -6.50
CA PRO A 168 -8.80 -24.26 -6.68
C PRO A 168 -9.25 -23.27 -5.59
N VAL A 169 -8.56 -22.14 -5.51
CA VAL A 169 -8.80 -21.04 -4.58
C VAL A 169 -8.92 -19.75 -5.38
N THR A 170 -9.80 -18.86 -4.94
CA THR A 170 -9.92 -17.49 -5.43
C THR A 170 -9.77 -16.53 -4.27
N TYR A 171 -9.78 -15.23 -4.57
CA TYR A 171 -9.67 -14.21 -3.55
C TYR A 171 -10.48 -12.97 -3.86
N GLN A 172 -10.85 -12.24 -2.81
CA GLN A 172 -11.50 -10.94 -2.88
C GLN A 172 -10.78 -9.97 -1.95
N ILE A 173 -10.84 -8.67 -2.25
CA ILE A 173 -10.34 -7.67 -1.31
C ILE A 173 -11.47 -7.28 -0.36
N ASN A 174 -11.26 -7.48 0.93
CA ASN A 174 -12.09 -6.93 1.99
C ASN A 174 -11.54 -5.54 2.34
N GLY A 175 -12.06 -4.54 1.64
CA GLY A 175 -11.59 -3.17 1.76
C GLY A 175 -11.69 -2.57 3.18
N PRO A 176 -12.81 -2.72 3.92
CA PRO A 176 -12.92 -2.21 5.29
C PRO A 176 -11.84 -2.71 6.26
N ARG A 177 -11.30 -3.91 6.02
CA ARG A 177 -10.31 -4.56 6.90
C ARG A 177 -8.89 -4.60 6.31
N ASP A 178 -8.64 -3.94 5.19
CA ASP A 178 -7.33 -3.90 4.54
C ASP A 178 -6.72 -5.30 4.29
N GLN A 179 -7.54 -6.28 3.93
CA GLN A 179 -7.10 -7.67 3.79
C GLN A 179 -7.62 -8.36 2.54
N ILE A 180 -6.88 -9.35 2.05
CA ILE A 180 -7.35 -10.28 1.03
C ILE A 180 -8.04 -11.45 1.72
N HIS A 181 -9.25 -11.77 1.26
CA HIS A 181 -10.05 -12.90 1.67
C HIS A 181 -9.92 -14.01 0.65
N PHE A 182 -9.24 -15.10 1.02
CA PHE A 182 -9.17 -16.31 0.21
C PHE A 182 -10.40 -17.18 0.44
N GLU A 183 -10.95 -17.72 -0.64
CA GLU A 183 -12.12 -18.60 -0.59
C GLU A 183 -12.03 -19.72 -1.63
N PRO A 184 -12.72 -20.85 -1.41
CA PRO A 184 -12.74 -21.94 -2.40
C PRO A 184 -13.29 -21.46 -3.75
N ARG A 185 -12.64 -21.84 -4.85
CA ARG A 185 -13.17 -21.61 -6.19
C ARG A 185 -14.21 -22.69 -6.51
N ALA A 186 -15.42 -22.30 -6.91
CA ALA A 186 -16.46 -23.26 -7.26
C ALA A 186 -16.10 -24.03 -8.53
N ALA A 187 -16.31 -25.35 -8.55
CA ALA A 187 -16.01 -26.18 -9.72
C ALA A 187 -16.84 -25.84 -10.98
N SER A 188 -17.97 -25.15 -10.82
CA SER A 188 -18.79 -24.67 -11.94
C SER A 188 -18.36 -23.32 -12.51
N GLU A 189 -17.40 -22.63 -11.87
CA GLU A 189 -16.66 -21.53 -12.50
C GLU A 189 -15.68 -22.15 -13.48
N SER A 190 -16.25 -22.62 -14.60
CA SER A 190 -15.52 -23.21 -15.70
C SER A 190 -14.37 -22.30 -16.15
N LYS A 191 -13.20 -22.88 -16.42
CA LYS A 191 -12.05 -22.28 -17.12
C LYS A 191 -12.39 -21.68 -18.51
N THR A 192 -13.66 -21.66 -18.91
CA THR A 192 -14.14 -21.21 -20.23
C THR A 192 -14.40 -19.71 -20.32
N ALA A 193 -14.50 -18.98 -19.21
CA ALA A 193 -14.22 -17.55 -19.28
C ALA A 193 -12.69 -17.44 -19.28
N SER A 194 -12.09 -17.07 -20.42
CA SER A 194 -10.66 -16.73 -20.47
C SER A 194 -10.34 -15.86 -19.26
N ASP A 195 -9.34 -16.25 -18.46
CA ASP A 195 -8.87 -15.40 -17.37
C ASP A 195 -8.65 -13.99 -17.94
N PRO A 196 -9.17 -12.95 -17.27
CA PRO A 196 -9.09 -11.59 -17.81
C PRO A 196 -7.62 -11.23 -17.98
N ALA A 197 -7.28 -10.54 -19.08
CA ALA A 197 -5.93 -10.06 -19.28
C ALA A 197 -5.50 -9.21 -18.07
N VAL A 198 -4.28 -9.46 -17.57
CA VAL A 198 -3.74 -8.80 -16.38
C VAL A 198 -2.50 -8.00 -16.75
N CYS A 199 -2.40 -6.80 -16.20
CA CYS A 199 -1.23 -5.94 -16.20
C CYS A 199 -0.80 -5.72 -14.75
N TYR A 200 0.49 -5.85 -14.47
CA TYR A 200 1.07 -5.54 -13.17
C TYR A 200 2.00 -4.35 -13.33
N ASP A 201 1.85 -3.36 -12.45
CA ASP A 201 2.77 -2.26 -12.36
C ASP A 201 2.89 -1.82 -10.90
N GLY A 202 4.10 -1.85 -10.35
CA GLY A 202 4.34 -1.62 -8.93
C GLY A 202 3.40 -2.43 -8.02
N PRO A 203 2.74 -1.80 -7.02
CA PRO A 203 1.82 -2.46 -6.10
C PRO A 203 0.39 -2.62 -6.68
N PHE A 204 0.22 -2.47 -7.99
CA PHE A 204 -1.08 -2.46 -8.65
C PHE A 204 -1.25 -3.70 -9.54
N ARG A 205 -2.43 -4.30 -9.44
CA ARG A 205 -2.93 -5.33 -10.35
C ARG A 205 -4.10 -4.75 -11.13
N ILE A 206 -4.00 -4.78 -12.45
CA ILE A 206 -4.98 -4.18 -13.35
C ILE A 206 -5.53 -5.25 -14.28
N THR A 207 -6.84 -5.46 -14.30
CA THR A 207 -7.49 -6.41 -15.21
C THR A 207 -8.40 -5.71 -16.20
N ALA A 208 -8.46 -6.23 -17.43
CA ALA A 208 -9.46 -5.85 -18.41
C ALA A 208 -10.69 -6.79 -18.29
N ASP A 209 -11.63 -6.41 -17.43
CA ASP A 209 -12.75 -7.28 -17.03
C ASP A 209 -13.83 -7.46 -18.11
N ARG A 210 -14.07 -6.41 -18.90
CA ARG A 210 -15.18 -6.40 -19.85
C ARG A 210 -14.87 -5.54 -21.06
N LEU A 211 -14.90 -6.16 -22.23
CA LEU A 211 -14.75 -5.53 -23.52
C LEU A 211 -16.08 -5.59 -24.26
N GLN A 212 -16.57 -4.46 -24.75
CA GLN A 212 -17.84 -4.34 -25.44
C GLN A 212 -17.74 -3.36 -26.59
N THR A 213 -18.44 -3.67 -27.69
CA THR A 213 -18.66 -2.74 -28.80
C THR A 213 -20.13 -2.36 -28.79
N ARG A 214 -20.44 -1.07 -28.95
CA ARG A 214 -21.83 -0.59 -29.12
C ARG A 214 -21.90 0.52 -30.17
N PRO A 215 -23.01 0.68 -30.90
CA PRO A 215 -23.18 1.81 -31.81
C PRO A 215 -23.02 3.16 -31.10
N LEU A 216 -22.37 4.12 -31.76
CA LEU A 216 -22.32 5.50 -31.29
C LEU A 216 -23.63 6.22 -31.65
N ALA A 217 -24.37 6.69 -30.66
CA ALA A 217 -25.62 7.41 -30.89
C ALA A 217 -25.38 8.67 -31.72
N GLY A 218 -26.17 8.84 -32.78
CA GLY A 218 -26.04 9.96 -33.71
C GLY A 218 -24.98 9.77 -34.80
N SER A 219 -24.35 8.59 -34.90
CA SER A 219 -23.44 8.24 -35.99
C SER A 219 -23.89 6.97 -36.71
N GLU A 220 -23.89 6.99 -38.04
CA GLU A 220 -24.24 5.82 -38.85
C GLU A 220 -23.04 4.90 -39.13
N ASN A 221 -21.81 5.40 -38.96
CA ASN A 221 -20.59 4.69 -39.36
C ASN A 221 -19.60 4.46 -38.21
N GLN A 222 -19.96 4.81 -36.97
CA GLN A 222 -19.09 4.68 -35.82
C GLN A 222 -19.70 3.85 -34.70
N ASP A 223 -18.83 3.10 -34.06
CA ASP A 223 -19.07 2.35 -32.85
C ASP A 223 -18.17 2.86 -31.71
N LEU A 224 -18.50 2.48 -30.48
CA LEU A 224 -17.71 2.69 -29.29
C LEU A 224 -17.16 1.37 -28.79
N LEU A 225 -15.83 1.26 -28.77
CA LEU A 225 -15.12 0.27 -27.97
C LEU A 225 -15.11 0.72 -26.52
N ARG A 226 -15.78 -0.04 -25.66
CA ARG A 226 -15.83 0.18 -24.21
C ARG A 226 -15.04 -0.91 -23.51
N ILE A 227 -14.01 -0.52 -22.77
CA ILE A 227 -13.25 -1.44 -21.91
C ILE A 227 -13.39 -1.00 -20.46
N THR A 228 -13.89 -1.89 -19.62
CA THR A 228 -13.90 -1.73 -18.17
C THR A 228 -12.65 -2.37 -17.61
N PHE A 229 -11.82 -1.56 -16.96
CA PHE A 229 -10.67 -1.99 -16.21
C PHE A 229 -11.01 -2.05 -14.72
N ARG A 230 -10.40 -3.00 -14.02
CA ARG A 230 -10.37 -3.06 -12.57
C ARG A 230 -8.95 -2.89 -12.10
N ILE A 231 -8.71 -1.91 -11.23
CA ILE A 231 -7.44 -1.76 -10.52
C ILE A 231 -7.60 -2.25 -9.09
N GLN A 232 -6.61 -3.00 -8.61
CA GLN A 232 -6.49 -3.51 -7.26
C GLN A 232 -5.14 -3.07 -6.68
N VAL A 233 -5.16 -2.55 -5.45
CA VAL A 233 -3.99 -2.01 -4.76
C VAL A 233 -3.59 -2.96 -3.63
N GLU A 234 -2.29 -3.18 -3.44
CA GLU A 234 -1.77 -3.97 -2.30
C GLU A 234 -2.48 -3.60 -0.98
N PRO A 235 -2.99 -4.59 -0.21
CA PRO A 235 -3.75 -4.35 1.01
C PRO A 235 -3.08 -3.44 2.04
N ARG A 236 -1.75 -3.46 2.16
CA ARG A 236 -1.00 -2.60 3.09
C ARG A 236 -1.04 -1.11 2.74
N LEU A 237 -1.29 -0.77 1.47
CA LEU A 237 -1.25 0.62 0.99
C LEU A 237 -2.62 1.25 1.08
N ARG A 238 -2.73 2.51 1.51
CA ARG A 238 -4.01 3.22 1.58
C ARG A 238 -4.20 4.14 0.37
N PRO A 239 -4.90 3.71 -0.69
CA PRO A 239 -5.22 4.58 -1.80
C PRO A 239 -6.36 5.55 -1.48
N LEU A 240 -6.27 6.73 -2.08
CA LEU A 240 -7.18 7.86 -1.87
C LEU A 240 -7.97 8.21 -3.13
N PHE A 241 -7.37 8.15 -4.32
CA PHE A 241 -8.12 8.24 -5.58
C PHE A 241 -7.21 7.92 -6.76
N LEU A 242 -7.82 7.50 -7.86
CA LEU A 242 -7.17 7.38 -9.16
C LEU A 242 -7.45 8.64 -9.97
N SER A 243 -6.43 9.22 -10.60
CA SER A 243 -6.59 10.31 -11.54
C SER A 243 -5.93 10.00 -12.89
N TYR A 244 -6.55 10.47 -13.98
CA TYR A 244 -5.99 10.38 -15.32
C TYR A 244 -6.69 11.31 -16.31
N ALA A 245 -6.00 11.65 -17.39
CA ALA A 245 -6.60 12.32 -18.55
C ALA A 245 -6.89 11.29 -19.65
N ALA A 246 -8.08 11.34 -20.24
CA ALA A 246 -8.50 10.38 -21.26
C ALA A 246 -7.51 10.26 -22.43
N ARG A 247 -6.96 11.41 -22.86
CA ARG A 247 -5.93 11.47 -23.93
C ARG A 247 -4.63 10.73 -23.61
N ARG A 248 -4.34 10.43 -22.34
CA ARG A 248 -3.15 9.65 -21.94
C ARG A 248 -3.37 8.14 -22.06
N LEU A 249 -4.60 7.68 -22.28
CA LEU A 249 -4.95 6.28 -22.52
C LEU A 249 -5.23 6.09 -24.00
N GLN A 250 -4.30 5.44 -24.69
CA GLN A 250 -4.33 5.23 -26.11
C GLN A 250 -4.72 3.78 -26.40
N ALA A 251 -5.52 3.59 -27.44
CA ALA A 251 -5.81 2.27 -27.98
C ALA A 251 -5.47 2.23 -29.47
N ALA A 252 -5.00 1.08 -29.93
CA ALA A 252 -4.77 0.81 -31.33
C ALA A 252 -5.07 -0.67 -31.64
N GLY A 253 -5.57 -0.96 -32.84
CA GLY A 253 -5.57 -2.34 -33.33
C GLY A 253 -4.15 -2.92 -33.36
N THR A 254 -4.01 -4.23 -33.28
CA THR A 254 -2.71 -4.91 -33.38
C THR A 254 -1.96 -4.61 -34.68
N THR A 255 -2.68 -4.29 -35.77
CA THR A 255 -2.13 -3.84 -37.06
C THR A 255 -1.71 -2.36 -37.10
N GLY A 256 -1.88 -1.61 -36.01
CA GLY A 256 -1.47 -0.21 -35.89
C GLY A 256 -2.58 0.82 -36.13
N THR A 257 -3.80 0.40 -36.46
CA THR A 257 -4.96 1.31 -36.60
C THR A 257 -5.25 2.03 -35.28
N ARG A 258 -5.02 3.34 -35.23
CA ARG A 258 -5.24 4.14 -34.02
C ARG A 258 -6.73 4.33 -33.74
N LEU A 259 -7.13 4.11 -32.49
CA LEU A 259 -8.50 4.33 -32.02
C LEU A 259 -8.52 5.59 -31.12
N PRO A 260 -9.15 6.70 -31.56
CA PRO A 260 -9.16 7.92 -30.75
C PRO A 260 -10.08 7.77 -29.53
N PRO A 261 -9.73 8.34 -28.36
CA PRO A 261 -10.63 8.37 -27.22
C PRO A 261 -11.93 9.11 -27.55
N TYR A 262 -13.06 8.63 -27.02
CA TYR A 262 -14.37 9.26 -27.24
C TYR A 262 -14.45 10.69 -26.67
N ASN A 263 -13.84 10.92 -25.50
CA ASN A 263 -13.77 12.23 -24.87
C ASN A 263 -12.31 12.57 -24.49
N PRO A 264 -11.46 12.99 -25.44
CA PRO A 264 -10.02 13.19 -25.19
C PRO A 264 -9.73 14.37 -24.23
N GLY A 265 -10.68 15.31 -24.09
CA GLY A 265 -10.58 16.43 -23.17
C GLY A 265 -10.87 16.07 -21.71
N ALA A 266 -11.49 14.93 -21.45
CA ALA A 266 -11.88 14.53 -20.10
C ALA A 266 -10.66 14.30 -19.18
N LYS A 267 -10.81 14.78 -17.95
CA LYS A 267 -9.96 14.47 -16.80
C LYS A 267 -10.84 13.78 -15.77
N TYR A 268 -10.37 12.65 -15.25
CA TYR A 268 -11.08 11.83 -14.28
C TYR A 268 -10.34 11.87 -12.95
N GLU A 269 -11.12 11.96 -11.88
CA GLU A 269 -10.69 11.74 -10.50
C GLU A 269 -11.72 10.80 -9.88
N LEU A 270 -11.30 9.60 -9.54
CA LEU A 270 -12.18 8.50 -9.14
C LEU A 270 -11.80 8.02 -7.74
N PRO A 271 -12.69 8.14 -6.74
CA PRO A 271 -12.45 7.54 -5.43
C PRO A 271 -12.46 6.01 -5.58
N LEU A 272 -11.66 5.31 -4.79
CA LEU A 272 -11.83 3.86 -4.65
C LEU A 272 -13.04 3.66 -3.73
N GLY A 273 -13.97 2.76 -4.06
CA GLY A 273 -15.27 2.67 -3.38
C GLY A 273 -15.19 2.37 -1.87
N GLU A 274 -16.32 2.08 -1.21
CA GLU A 274 -16.32 1.69 0.20
C GLU A 274 -15.37 0.50 0.44
N GLY A 275 -14.34 0.72 1.27
CA GLY A 275 -13.24 -0.22 1.50
C GLY A 275 -11.94 0.10 0.75
N GLY A 276 -11.97 0.94 -0.28
CA GLY A 276 -10.82 1.71 -0.76
C GLY A 276 -9.60 0.90 -1.21
N LYS A 277 -9.78 -0.21 -1.94
CA LYS A 277 -8.65 -1.01 -2.49
C LYS A 277 -8.87 -1.54 -3.90
N ASN A 278 -10.07 -1.39 -4.42
CA ASN A 278 -10.42 -1.74 -5.78
C ASN A 278 -11.24 -0.61 -6.41
N LEU A 279 -11.08 -0.44 -7.72
CA LEU A 279 -11.82 0.53 -8.50
C LEU A 279 -12.05 -0.02 -9.90
N ASN A 280 -13.28 0.09 -10.36
CA ASN A 280 -13.61 -0.13 -11.76
C ASN A 280 -13.67 1.23 -12.46
N PHE A 281 -12.95 1.37 -13.57
CA PHE A 281 -13.07 2.53 -14.45
C PHE A 281 -13.29 2.08 -15.89
N THR A 282 -13.97 2.89 -16.67
CA THR A 282 -14.29 2.58 -18.06
C THR A 282 -13.63 3.59 -18.97
N MET A 283 -12.95 3.09 -20.00
CA MET A 283 -12.51 3.89 -21.14
C MET A 283 -13.32 3.56 -22.39
N GLN A 284 -13.46 4.57 -23.24
CA GLN A 284 -14.18 4.47 -24.50
C GLN A 284 -13.32 5.05 -25.63
N TRP A 285 -13.20 4.29 -26.71
CA TRP A 285 -12.56 4.71 -27.96
C TRP A 285 -13.53 4.57 -29.12
N ILE A 286 -13.35 5.41 -30.13
CA ILE A 286 -14.16 5.39 -31.35
C ILE A 286 -13.59 4.31 -32.28
N LEU A 287 -14.47 3.47 -32.79
CA LEU A 287 -14.23 2.50 -33.85
C LEU A 287 -15.00 2.95 -35.09
N GLU A 288 -14.32 3.12 -36.22
CA GLU A 288 -15.02 3.25 -37.51
C GLU A 288 -15.52 1.87 -37.95
N ARG A 289 -16.69 1.74 -38.59
CA ARG A 289 -17.25 0.43 -39.01
C ARG A 289 -16.35 -0.37 -39.95
N GLY A 290 -15.39 0.28 -40.62
CA GLY A 290 -14.35 -0.40 -41.41
C GLY A 290 -13.14 -0.87 -40.59
N GLN A 291 -13.08 -0.55 -39.31
CA GLN A 291 -11.95 -0.73 -38.40
C GLN A 291 -12.39 -1.58 -37.19
N HIS A 292 -12.61 -2.87 -37.41
CA HIS A 292 -12.85 -3.83 -36.32
C HIS A 292 -11.66 -4.77 -36.18
N PRO A 293 -10.62 -4.36 -35.44
CA PRO A 293 -9.49 -5.23 -35.20
C PRO A 293 -9.93 -6.43 -34.33
N GLN A 294 -9.38 -7.61 -34.59
CA GLN A 294 -9.63 -8.79 -33.74
C GLN A 294 -9.13 -8.59 -32.31
N ALA A 295 -8.07 -7.79 -32.15
CA ALA A 295 -7.54 -7.43 -30.85
C ALA A 295 -6.97 -6.02 -30.84
N VAL A 296 -6.92 -5.43 -29.65
CA VAL A 296 -6.41 -4.09 -29.41
C VAL A 296 -5.26 -4.10 -28.41
N ARG A 297 -4.32 -3.18 -28.66
CA ARG A 297 -3.31 -2.74 -27.70
C ARG A 297 -3.85 -1.52 -26.97
N VAL A 298 -3.66 -1.48 -25.66
CA VAL A 298 -4.01 -0.34 -24.83
C VAL A 298 -2.80 0.02 -23.97
N HIS A 299 -2.38 1.28 -24.03
CA HIS A 299 -1.30 1.79 -23.21
C HIS A 299 -1.61 3.19 -22.68
N GLY A 300 -1.07 3.53 -21.50
CA GLY A 300 -1.21 4.87 -20.97
C GLY A 300 -0.72 5.02 -19.55
N ASN A 301 -0.82 6.25 -19.05
CA ASN A 301 -0.41 6.59 -17.70
C ASN A 301 -1.60 7.01 -16.84
N LEU A 302 -1.67 6.46 -15.63
CA LEU A 302 -2.57 6.84 -14.56
C LEU A 302 -1.74 7.30 -13.36
N GLU A 303 -2.37 7.99 -12.42
CA GLU A 303 -1.75 8.38 -11.15
C GLU A 303 -2.67 7.97 -10.00
N MET A 304 -2.16 7.18 -9.07
CA MET A 304 -2.86 6.81 -7.84
C MET A 304 -2.33 7.66 -6.69
N GLU A 305 -3.19 8.43 -6.04
CA GLU A 305 -2.83 9.10 -4.81
C GLU A 305 -2.92 8.13 -3.63
N LEU A 306 -1.81 7.99 -2.90
CA LEU A 306 -1.68 7.09 -1.76
C LEU A 306 -1.38 7.90 -0.50
N ALA A 307 -1.98 7.51 0.62
CA ALA A 307 -1.57 7.97 1.94
C ALA A 307 -0.31 7.20 2.36
N ALA A 308 0.85 7.78 2.12
CA ALA A 308 2.15 7.23 2.51
C ALA A 308 2.35 7.21 4.04
N GLU A 309 1.69 8.13 4.73
CA GLU A 309 1.62 8.12 6.19
C GLU A 309 0.21 8.39 6.66
N THR A 310 -0.18 7.65 7.70
CA THR A 310 -1.47 7.80 8.38
C THR A 310 -1.22 7.89 9.86
N LEU A 311 -1.69 8.97 10.49
CA LEU A 311 -1.60 9.14 11.94
C LEU A 311 -3.00 9.07 12.59
N PRO A 312 -3.16 8.30 13.68
CA PRO A 312 -4.41 8.27 14.42
C PRO A 312 -4.62 9.56 15.20
N ILE A 313 -5.83 10.09 15.10
CA ILE A 313 -6.33 11.21 15.90
C ILE A 313 -7.48 10.69 16.74
N THR A 314 -7.21 10.52 18.04
CA THR A 314 -8.11 9.88 18.99
C THR A 314 -8.75 10.92 19.92
N PHE A 315 -10.07 10.82 20.05
CA PHE A 315 -10.88 11.48 21.06
C PHE A 315 -11.32 10.44 22.09
N ARG A 316 -11.00 10.67 23.36
CA ARG A 316 -11.44 9.85 24.49
C ARG A 316 -12.58 10.55 25.19
N ASP A 317 -13.32 9.83 26.03
CA ASP A 317 -14.42 10.39 26.81
C ASP A 317 -15.42 11.14 25.89
N LEU A 318 -15.95 10.43 24.89
CA LEU A 318 -16.80 11.04 23.85
C LEU A 318 -18.00 11.84 24.40
N SER A 319 -18.45 11.57 25.63
CA SER A 319 -19.50 12.33 26.31
C SER A 319 -19.09 13.76 26.71
N THR A 320 -17.79 14.05 26.83
CA THR A 320 -17.28 15.34 27.30
C THR A 320 -16.32 16.02 26.31
N SER A 321 -15.90 15.31 25.25
CA SER A 321 -14.93 15.80 24.27
C SER A 321 -15.53 16.67 23.15
N GLN A 322 -16.81 17.05 23.22
CA GLN A 322 -17.42 17.92 22.20
C GLN A 322 -16.70 19.28 22.12
N GLY A 323 -16.42 19.75 20.90
CA GLY A 323 -15.63 20.95 20.62
C GLY A 323 -14.12 20.77 20.79
N ALA A 324 -13.65 19.60 21.23
CA ALA A 324 -12.22 19.35 21.35
C ALA A 324 -11.56 19.36 19.97
N VAL A 325 -10.40 20.02 19.88
CA VAL A 325 -9.54 20.00 18.70
C VAL A 325 -8.29 19.18 18.99
N ARG A 326 -7.89 18.37 18.02
CA ARG A 326 -6.68 17.55 18.05
C ARG A 326 -5.93 17.72 16.73
N ARG A 327 -4.61 17.74 16.82
CA ARG A 327 -3.72 17.96 15.66
C ARG A 327 -2.66 16.89 15.56
N ARG A 328 -2.41 16.40 14.35
CA ARG A 328 -1.29 15.50 14.01
C ARG A 328 -0.76 15.89 12.64
N GLY A 329 0.56 16.11 12.57
CA GLY A 329 1.19 16.64 11.36
C GLY A 329 0.55 17.96 10.93
N ASN A 330 0.12 18.00 9.67
CA ASN A 330 -0.56 19.13 9.04
C ASN A 330 -2.09 19.08 9.14
N VAL A 331 -2.66 18.15 9.91
CA VAL A 331 -4.10 17.90 10.00
C VAL A 331 -4.62 18.28 11.38
N SER A 332 -5.65 19.10 11.41
CA SER A 332 -6.44 19.40 12.60
C SER A 332 -7.84 18.80 12.46
N VAL A 333 -8.31 18.16 13.53
CA VAL A 333 -9.63 17.54 13.62
C VAL A 333 -10.33 18.07 14.86
N GLU A 334 -11.55 18.54 14.66
CA GLU A 334 -12.44 18.98 15.73
C GLU A 334 -13.57 17.96 15.88
N LEU A 335 -13.85 17.51 17.11
CA LEU A 335 -15.02 16.69 17.40
C LEU A 335 -16.23 17.61 17.56
N VAL A 336 -17.09 17.67 16.55
CA VAL A 336 -18.21 18.62 16.50
C VAL A 336 -19.39 18.10 17.33
N ASP A 337 -19.71 16.81 17.19
CA ASP A 337 -20.89 16.21 17.81
C ASP A 337 -20.77 14.69 17.90
N VAL A 338 -21.42 14.11 18.91
CA VAL A 338 -21.56 12.65 19.08
C VAL A 338 -22.98 12.35 19.51
N GLU A 339 -23.74 11.71 18.63
CA GLU A 339 -25.13 11.34 18.87
C GLU A 339 -25.26 9.81 19.01
N ARG A 340 -25.94 9.37 20.06
CA ARG A 340 -26.21 7.95 20.33
C ARG A 340 -27.69 7.67 20.14
N LYS A 341 -28.03 6.64 19.39
CA LYS A 341 -29.41 6.20 19.17
C LYS A 341 -29.56 4.74 19.57
N GLN A 342 -30.38 4.49 20.61
CA GLN A 342 -30.70 3.13 21.01
C GLN A 342 -31.81 2.56 20.11
N LEU A 343 -31.60 1.34 19.62
CA LEU A 343 -32.60 0.54 18.90
C LEU A 343 -32.97 -0.69 19.76
N PRO A 344 -34.07 -1.41 19.46
CA PRO A 344 -34.50 -2.56 20.26
C PRO A 344 -33.41 -3.63 20.45
N ASP A 345 -32.71 -3.98 19.38
CA ASP A 345 -31.71 -5.06 19.36
C ASP A 345 -30.28 -4.58 19.07
N SER A 346 -30.08 -3.27 18.91
CA SER A 346 -28.79 -2.67 18.57
C SER A 346 -28.69 -1.23 19.04
N GLN A 347 -27.58 -0.57 18.73
CA GLN A 347 -27.44 0.86 18.89
C GLN A 347 -26.67 1.43 17.70
N ASP A 348 -26.97 2.68 17.36
CA ASP A 348 -26.22 3.46 16.38
C ASP A 348 -25.48 4.58 17.10
N LEU A 349 -24.29 4.91 16.57
CA LEU A 349 -23.48 6.03 17.06
C LEU A 349 -23.02 6.87 15.87
N ASN A 350 -23.42 8.13 15.88
CA ASN A 350 -23.08 9.12 14.87
C ASN A 350 -21.96 10.02 15.44
N VAL A 351 -20.83 10.11 14.74
CA VAL A 351 -19.73 11.03 15.10
C VAL A 351 -19.57 12.06 14.01
N ARG A 352 -19.66 13.35 14.36
CA ARG A 352 -19.37 14.45 13.44
C ARG A 352 -18.02 15.07 13.78
N ILE A 353 -17.15 15.19 12.79
CA ILE A 353 -15.89 15.93 12.91
C ILE A 353 -15.80 17.05 11.89
N ALA A 354 -14.96 18.04 12.16
CA ALA A 354 -14.51 19.02 11.17
C ALA A 354 -13.00 18.89 10.95
N LEU A 355 -12.59 18.80 9.70
CA LEU A 355 -11.21 18.64 9.25
C LEU A 355 -10.67 19.96 8.71
N SER A 356 -9.42 20.32 9.06
CA SER A 356 -8.64 21.34 8.37
C SER A 356 -7.20 20.90 8.17
N TYR A 357 -6.60 21.31 7.05
CA TYR A 357 -5.19 21.06 6.72
C TYR A 357 -4.45 22.39 6.65
N ASP A 358 -3.21 22.45 7.15
CA ASP A 358 -2.45 23.71 7.17
C ASP A 358 -1.93 24.14 5.81
N TYR A 359 -1.79 23.19 4.89
CA TYR A 359 -1.41 23.50 3.52
C TYR A 359 -2.65 24.03 2.79
N GLY A 360 -2.84 25.35 2.87
CA GLY A 360 -3.57 26.07 1.84
C GLY A 360 -2.85 25.93 0.51
N GLY A 361 -3.57 25.56 -0.55
CA GLY A 361 -3.02 25.48 -1.90
C GLY A 361 -3.92 24.74 -2.89
N PRO A 362 -3.63 24.82 -4.20
CA PRO A 362 -4.44 24.20 -5.25
C PRO A 362 -4.67 22.72 -5.03
N ALA A 363 -3.72 21.97 -4.43
CA ALA A 363 -3.88 20.55 -4.18
C ALA A 363 -4.98 20.22 -3.15
N PHE A 364 -5.21 21.10 -2.16
CA PHE A 364 -6.31 20.96 -1.19
C PHE A 364 -7.65 21.38 -1.80
N GLU A 365 -7.66 22.43 -2.63
CA GLU A 365 -8.88 22.89 -3.30
C GLU A 365 -9.29 22.04 -4.52
N SER A 366 -8.33 21.43 -5.21
CA SER A 366 -8.53 20.74 -6.50
C SER A 366 -8.74 19.23 -6.39
N HIS A 367 -8.47 18.62 -5.23
CA HIS A 367 -8.53 17.17 -5.05
C HIS A 367 -9.39 16.77 -3.85
N ARG A 368 -10.64 17.23 -3.80
CA ARG A 368 -11.58 16.94 -2.68
C ARG A 368 -11.98 15.46 -2.60
N THR A 369 -11.61 14.63 -3.58
CA THR A 369 -12.02 13.22 -3.63
C THR A 369 -11.41 12.36 -2.53
N TRP A 370 -10.25 12.73 -1.94
CA TRP A 370 -9.69 11.99 -0.80
C TRP A 370 -10.61 12.01 0.43
N ILE A 371 -11.49 13.01 0.56
CA ILE A 371 -12.44 13.15 1.68
C ILE A 371 -13.39 11.96 1.72
N TYR A 372 -13.59 11.24 0.62
CA TYR A 372 -14.40 10.02 0.59
C TYR A 372 -13.68 8.80 1.21
N HIS A 373 -12.38 8.91 1.53
CA HIS A 373 -11.56 7.84 2.11
C HIS A 373 -11.44 7.96 3.64
N ASN A 374 -12.61 7.95 4.26
CA ASN A 374 -12.86 8.15 5.68
C ASN A 374 -12.63 6.87 6.48
N ARG A 375 -11.42 6.70 7.00
CA ARG A 375 -11.11 5.61 7.93
C ARG A 375 -11.25 6.07 9.36
N ALA A 376 -12.18 5.45 10.07
CA ALA A 376 -12.37 5.66 11.48
C ALA A 376 -12.85 4.39 12.15
N TYR A 377 -12.63 4.31 13.46
CA TYR A 377 -13.18 3.26 14.29
C TYR A 377 -13.55 3.81 15.67
N LEU A 378 -14.48 3.14 16.32
CA LEU A 378 -14.75 3.30 17.75
C LEU A 378 -13.98 2.26 18.55
N GLU A 379 -13.63 2.59 19.78
CA GLU A 379 -13.01 1.64 20.71
C GLU A 379 -13.72 1.74 22.06
N ASP A 380 -13.91 0.61 22.74
CA ASP A 380 -14.42 0.55 24.12
C ASP A 380 -13.28 0.37 25.14
N ALA A 381 -13.65 0.42 26.43
CA ALA A 381 -12.69 0.29 27.53
C ALA A 381 -11.95 -1.06 27.57
N GLN A 382 -12.45 -2.08 26.86
CA GLN A 382 -11.79 -3.39 26.72
C GLN A 382 -10.84 -3.45 25.50
N GLY A 383 -10.73 -2.35 24.74
CA GLY A 383 -9.91 -2.27 23.54
C GLY A 383 -10.56 -2.90 22.30
N LYS A 384 -11.86 -3.24 22.35
CA LYS A 384 -12.55 -3.79 21.20
C LYS A 384 -12.83 -2.68 20.19
N LYS A 385 -12.35 -2.87 18.96
CA LYS A 385 -12.53 -1.92 17.86
C LYS A 385 -13.78 -2.23 17.05
N PHE A 386 -14.54 -1.19 16.74
CA PHE A 386 -15.68 -1.21 15.83
C PHE A 386 -15.33 -0.33 14.63
N TRP A 387 -14.88 -0.95 13.55
CA TRP A 387 -14.54 -0.26 12.32
C TRP A 387 -15.79 0.30 11.64
N LEU A 388 -15.63 1.43 10.95
CA LEU A 388 -16.70 1.96 10.11
C LEU A 388 -16.96 1.01 8.93
N GLU A 389 -18.13 0.39 8.90
CA GLU A 389 -18.63 -0.42 7.80
C GLU A 389 -19.76 0.36 7.09
N GLY A 390 -19.42 1.28 6.16
CA GLY A 390 -20.41 2.00 5.35
C GLY A 390 -20.25 3.53 5.28
N SER A 391 -21.33 4.21 4.89
CA SER A 391 -21.31 5.59 4.40
C SER A 391 -20.89 6.62 5.45
N SER A 392 -19.81 7.32 5.15
CA SER A 392 -19.55 8.64 5.72
C SER A 392 -20.22 9.69 4.83
N GLN A 393 -20.74 10.74 5.43
CA GLN A 393 -21.35 11.85 4.70
C GLN A 393 -20.55 13.12 4.95
N THR A 394 -20.02 13.71 3.88
CA THR A 394 -19.44 15.05 3.96
C THR A 394 -20.57 16.06 4.19
N THR A 395 -20.45 16.89 5.22
CA THR A 395 -21.45 17.87 5.64
C THR A 395 -20.79 19.22 5.83
N LEU A 396 -21.40 20.31 5.33
CA LEU A 396 -20.95 21.70 5.41
C LEU A 396 -19.57 22.03 4.78
N GLU A 397 -19.58 22.94 3.81
CA GLU A 397 -18.42 23.69 3.31
C GLU A 397 -18.56 25.14 3.82
N SER A 398 -17.83 25.52 4.86
CA SER A 398 -17.61 26.95 5.15
C SER A 398 -16.32 27.14 5.95
N THR A 399 -15.61 28.25 5.71
CA THR A 399 -14.41 28.68 6.46
C THR A 399 -13.19 27.73 6.42
N GLY A 400 -12.94 27.05 5.28
CA GLY A 400 -11.74 26.22 5.09
C GLY A 400 -11.72 24.94 5.93
N LYS A 401 -12.85 24.58 6.55
CA LYS A 401 -13.08 23.31 7.23
C LYS A 401 -14.05 22.45 6.43
N ILE A 402 -13.82 21.14 6.48
CA ILE A 402 -14.68 20.12 5.87
C ILE A 402 -15.33 19.33 7.01
N GLY A 403 -16.65 19.35 7.11
CA GLY A 403 -17.35 18.49 8.06
C GLY A 403 -17.56 17.08 7.50
N VAL A 404 -17.43 16.06 8.35
CA VAL A 404 -17.69 14.66 8.00
C VAL A 404 -18.51 14.00 9.11
N LEU A 405 -19.59 13.33 8.73
CA LEU A 405 -20.44 12.52 9.59
C LEU A 405 -20.12 11.04 9.38
N TYR A 406 -19.68 10.37 10.43
CA TYR A 406 -19.46 8.94 10.51
C TYR A 406 -20.66 8.27 11.17
N ARG A 407 -21.24 7.27 10.53
CA ARG A 407 -22.39 6.53 11.05
C ARG A 407 -21.96 5.10 11.37
N PHE A 408 -21.89 4.77 12.65
CA PHE A 408 -21.66 3.41 13.11
C PHE A 408 -23.02 2.79 13.43
N THR A 409 -23.50 1.90 12.56
CA THR A 409 -24.83 1.31 12.68
C THR A 409 -24.78 -0.13 13.16
N GLY A 410 -25.82 -0.58 13.88
CA GLY A 410 -25.95 -1.99 14.24
C GLY A 410 -24.93 -2.47 15.28
N LEU A 411 -24.41 -1.57 16.12
CA LEU A 411 -23.52 -1.95 17.21
C LEU A 411 -24.30 -2.81 18.24
N PRO A 412 -23.66 -3.81 18.87
CA PRO A 412 -24.29 -4.59 19.94
C PRO A 412 -24.80 -3.69 21.06
N THR A 413 -25.96 -3.97 21.65
CA THR A 413 -26.53 -3.19 22.77
C THR A 413 -25.63 -3.14 24.01
N THR A 414 -24.71 -4.10 24.16
CA THR A 414 -23.69 -4.15 25.22
C THR A 414 -22.45 -3.30 24.92
N ALA A 415 -22.24 -2.88 23.67
CA ALA A 415 -21.09 -2.06 23.30
C ALA A 415 -21.16 -0.71 24.03
N ARG A 416 -20.04 -0.29 24.61
CA ARG A 416 -19.89 1.01 25.26
C ARG A 416 -18.63 1.71 24.76
N PRO A 417 -18.56 2.05 23.46
CA PRO A 417 -17.42 2.78 22.94
C PRO A 417 -17.35 4.16 23.59
N ASP A 418 -16.19 4.48 24.16
CA ASP A 418 -15.84 5.74 24.80
C ASP A 418 -14.75 6.50 24.03
N GLN A 419 -14.18 5.88 22.98
CA GLN A 419 -13.18 6.49 22.10
C GLN A 419 -13.61 6.47 20.63
N PHE A 420 -13.25 7.53 19.92
CA PHE A 420 -13.33 7.63 18.46
C PHE A 420 -11.94 7.95 17.91
N THR A 421 -11.49 7.19 16.92
CA THR A 421 -10.23 7.43 16.23
C THR A 421 -10.47 7.66 14.75
N TYR A 422 -10.04 8.82 14.26
CA TYR A 422 -9.93 9.10 12.82
C TYR A 422 -8.48 8.85 12.37
N LEU A 423 -8.33 8.13 11.26
CA LEU A 423 -7.02 7.87 10.66
C LEU A 423 -6.73 8.93 9.59
N ALA A 424 -5.97 9.96 9.96
CA ALA A 424 -5.67 11.09 9.09
C ALA A 424 -4.51 10.76 8.13
N PRO A 425 -4.66 10.96 6.81
CA PRO A 425 -3.54 10.91 5.88
C PRO A 425 -2.68 12.17 6.04
N THR A 426 -1.53 12.04 6.69
CA THR A 426 -0.63 13.18 6.98
C THR A 426 0.39 13.43 5.89
N LEU A 427 0.64 12.42 5.06
CA LEU A 427 1.50 12.51 3.89
C LEU A 427 0.82 11.78 2.72
N ILE A 428 0.55 12.54 1.65
CA ILE A 428 -0.03 12.04 0.40
C ILE A 428 1.04 12.05 -0.67
N THR A 429 1.12 10.98 -1.45
CA THR A 429 2.06 10.85 -2.56
C THR A 429 1.37 10.24 -3.78
N ALA A 430 1.73 10.76 -4.95
CA ALA A 430 1.32 10.20 -6.23
C ALA A 430 2.20 8.99 -6.56
N ALA A 431 1.56 7.87 -6.89
CA ALA A 431 2.18 6.69 -7.48
C ALA A 431 1.81 6.63 -8.98
N PRO A 432 2.79 6.78 -9.89
CA PRO A 432 2.52 6.62 -11.31
C PRO A 432 2.18 5.18 -11.62
N ILE A 433 1.28 4.97 -12.58
CA ILE A 433 0.88 3.66 -13.09
C ILE A 433 1.04 3.66 -14.60
N GLU A 434 1.81 2.71 -15.13
CA GLU A 434 1.87 2.38 -16.55
C GLU A 434 0.89 1.25 -16.85
N LEU A 435 -0.25 1.61 -17.47
CA LEU A 435 -1.21 0.63 -17.95
C LEU A 435 -0.74 0.11 -19.31
N ARG A 436 -0.59 -1.20 -19.45
CA ARG A 436 -0.13 -1.82 -20.69
C ARG A 436 -0.78 -3.18 -20.94
N PHE A 437 -1.54 -3.26 -22.02
CA PHE A 437 -2.11 -4.48 -22.57
C PHE A 437 -1.74 -4.61 -24.05
N GLU A 438 -1.05 -5.69 -24.41
CA GLU A 438 -0.56 -5.91 -25.78
C GLU A 438 -1.55 -6.66 -26.68
N ASN A 439 -2.49 -7.39 -26.08
CA ASN A 439 -3.43 -8.18 -26.85
C ASN A 439 -4.73 -8.35 -26.05
N LEU A 440 -5.68 -7.43 -26.27
CA LEU A 440 -7.04 -7.56 -25.76
C LEU A 440 -7.95 -8.00 -26.90
N GLU A 441 -8.34 -9.26 -26.90
CA GLU A 441 -9.23 -9.83 -27.90
C GLU A 441 -10.63 -9.19 -27.80
N LEU A 442 -11.10 -8.63 -28.91
CA LEU A 442 -12.44 -8.05 -28.97
C LEU A 442 -13.48 -9.16 -29.20
N PRO A 443 -14.68 -9.02 -28.62
CA PRO A 443 -15.76 -9.96 -28.91
C PRO A 443 -16.11 -9.92 -30.41
N PRO A 444 -16.48 -11.07 -31.01
CA PRO A 444 -16.90 -11.11 -32.41
C PRO A 444 -18.09 -10.18 -32.65
N GLN A 445 -18.13 -9.53 -33.81
CA GLN A 445 -19.30 -8.76 -34.22
C GLN A 445 -20.53 -9.68 -34.28
N LYS A 446 -21.64 -9.20 -33.72
CA LYS A 446 -22.95 -9.87 -33.82
C LYS A 446 -23.71 -9.39 -35.04
#